data_AF-A0A0G1UBE5-F1
#
_entry.id   AF-A0A0G1UBE5-F1
#
_cell.length_a   1.000
_cell.length_b   1.000
_cell.length_c   1.000
_cell.angle_alpha   90.00
_cell.angle_beta   90.00
_cell.angle_gamma   90.00
#
_symmetry.space_group_name_H-M   'P 1'
#
loop_
_entity.id
_entity.type
_entity.pdbx_description
1 polymer ?
#
loop_
_entity_poly.entity_id
_entity_poly.type
_entity_poly.pdbx_seq_one_letter_code
_entity_poly.pdbx_strand_id
1 'polypeptide(L)' 'MNMNAMFKECMQPHALVHMVSGAAIVCLLLYFVPSLTANLLVLGVILFVAAFILEFFVNPARK' A
#
# COMPACT_ATOMS: atom_id res chain seq x y z
N MET A 1 13.40 17.28 -10.67
CA MET A 1 12.13 16.94 -9.98
C MET A 1 12.17 17.51 -8.57
N ASN A 2 11.10 18.17 -8.13
CA ASN A 2 11.02 18.66 -6.75
C ASN A 2 10.51 17.51 -5.86
N MET A 3 11.40 16.91 -5.06
CA MET A 3 11.03 15.82 -4.13
C MET A 3 9.85 16.21 -3.23
N ASN A 4 9.72 17.49 -2.86
CA ASN A 4 8.61 17.96 -2.03
C ASN A 4 7.25 17.82 -2.71
N ALA A 5 7.17 17.94 -4.04
CA ALA A 5 5.92 17.77 -4.78
C ALA A 5 5.49 16.30 -4.81
N MET A 6 6.44 15.37 -4.99
CA MET A 6 6.15 13.93 -4.96
C MET A 6 5.67 13.47 -3.57
N PHE A 7 6.32 13.93 -2.51
CA PHE A 7 5.90 13.62 -1.14
C PHE A 7 4.51 14.15 -0.81
N LYS A 8 4.16 15.34 -1.31
CA LYS A 8 2.85 15.94 -1.09
C LYS A 8 1.72 15.16 -1.78
N GLU A 9 1.99 14.59 -2.96
CA GLU A 9 1.06 13.69 -3.66
C GLU A 9 0.83 12.38 -2.89
N CYS A 10 1.88 11.77 -2.36
CA CYS A 10 1.78 10.55 -1.54
C CYS A 10 1.03 10.77 -0.20
N MET A 11 0.97 12.01 0.28
CA MET A 11 0.29 12.42 1.51
C MET A 11 -1.17 12.83 1.29
N GLN A 12 -1.70 12.73 0.06
CA GLN A 12 -3.09 13.07 -0.20
C GLN A 12 -4.06 12.11 0.53
N PRO A 13 -5.25 12.60 0.96
CA PRO A 13 -6.23 11.77 1.65
C PRO A 13 -6.67 10.55 0.84
N HIS A 14 -6.54 10.59 -0.50
CA HIS A 14 -6.80 9.43 -1.36
C HIS A 14 -5.88 8.24 -1.07
N ALA A 15 -4.58 8.48 -0.86
CA ALA A 15 -3.63 7.43 -0.50
C ALA A 15 -3.95 6.84 0.89
N LEU A 16 -4.36 7.68 1.84
CA LEU A 16 -4.83 7.23 3.14
C LEU A 16 -6.05 6.29 3.02
N VAL A 17 -7.01 6.62 2.14
CA VAL A 17 -8.19 5.77 1.89
C VAL A 17 -7.79 4.43 1.27
N HIS A 18 -6.80 4.38 0.38
CA HIS A 18 -6.24 3.11 -0.13
C HIS A 18 -5.59 2.26 0.96
N MET A 19 -4.87 2.88 1.90
CA MET A 19 -4.28 2.14 3.02
C MET A 19 -5.36 1.54 3.93
N VAL A 20 -6.41 2.31 4.26
CA VAL A 20 -7.51 1.84 5.10
C VAL A 20 -8.32 0.73 4.42
N SER A 21 -8.66 0.90 3.14
CA SER A 21 -9.38 -0.13 2.38
C SER A 21 -8.54 -1.38 2.18
N GLY A 22 -7.23 -1.24 1.92
CA GLY A 22 -6.29 -2.35 1.85
C GLY A 22 -6.22 -3.14 3.16
N ALA A 23 -6.14 -2.45 4.30
CA ALA A 23 -6.16 -3.11 5.62
C ALA A 23 -7.47 -3.87 5.87
N ALA A 24 -8.62 -3.28 5.52
CA ALA A 24 -9.91 -3.95 5.64
C ALA A 24 -10.00 -5.23 4.78
N ILE A 25 -9.49 -5.19 3.55
CA ILE A 25 -9.42 -6.36 2.66
C ILE A 25 -8.52 -7.44 3.26
N VAL A 26 -7.35 -7.08 3.79
CA VAL A 26 -6.44 -8.03 4.45
C VAL A 26 -7.11 -8.69 5.65
N CYS A 27 -7.82 -7.93 6.50
CA CYS A 27 -8.57 -8.49 7.62
C CYS A 27 -9.64 -9.50 7.17
N LEU A 28 -10.39 -9.20 6.10
CA LEU A 28 -11.36 -10.13 5.53
C LEU A 28 -10.69 -11.40 4.99
N LEU A 29 -9.57 -11.26 4.26
CA LEU A 29 -8.82 -12.40 3.74
C LEU A 29 -8.31 -13.32 4.85
N LEU A 30 -7.81 -12.75 5.95
CA LEU A 30 -7.33 -13.52 7.09
C LEU A 30 -8.46 -14.22 7.85
N TYR A 31 -9.67 -13.63 7.87
CA TYR A 31 -10.85 -14.28 8.43
C TYR A 31 -11.27 -15.51 7.61
N PHE A 32 -11.34 -15.39 6.28
CA PHE A 32 -11.77 -16.49 5.41
C PHE A 32 -10.67 -17.54 5.17
N VAL A 33 -9.40 -17.15 5.25
CA VAL A 33 -8.24 -18.03 5.01
C VAL A 33 -7.26 -17.91 6.18
N PRO A 34 -7.57 -18.51 7.34
CA PRO A 34 -6.75 -18.38 8.54
C PRO A 34 -5.32 -18.91 8.37
N SER A 35 -5.10 -19.85 7.44
CA SER A 35 -3.77 -20.40 7.15
C SER A 35 -2.76 -19.35 6.65
N LEU A 36 -3.22 -18.22 6.13
CA LEU A 36 -2.35 -17.11 5.73
C LEU A 36 -1.69 -16.40 6.93
N THR A 37 -2.24 -16.54 8.13
CA THR A 37 -1.66 -15.93 9.36
C THR A 37 -0.25 -16.42 9.66
N ALA A 38 0.10 -17.65 9.28
CA ALA A 38 1.45 -18.19 9.44
C ALA A 38 2.51 -17.45 8.57
N ASN A 39 2.07 -16.80 7.49
CA ASN A 39 2.95 -16.13 6.53
C ASN A 39 2.76 -14.61 6.52
N LEU A 40 2.09 -14.06 7.55
CA LEU A 40 1.65 -12.67 7.60
C LEU A 40 2.79 -11.67 7.41
N LEU A 41 3.92 -11.92 8.08
CA LEU A 41 5.10 -11.05 8.01
C LEU A 41 5.70 -11.04 6.60
N VAL A 42 5.90 -12.22 6.01
CA VAL A 42 6.52 -12.35 4.68
C VAL A 42 5.63 -11.75 3.60
N LEU A 43 4.35 -12.11 3.59
CA LEU A 43 3.37 -11.55 2.64
C LEU A 43 3.20 -10.04 2.83
N GLY A 44 3.16 -9.58 4.08
CA GLY A 44 3.07 -8.15 4.41
C GLY A 44 4.25 -7.35 3.87
N VAL A 45 5.48 -7.84 4.03
CA VAL A 45 6.68 -7.17 3.49
C VAL A 45 6.66 -7.14 1.97
N ILE A 46 6.32 -8.25 1.31
CA ILE A 46 6.23 -8.32 -0.16
C ILE A 46 5.20 -7.32 -0.68
N LEU A 47 4.00 -7.31 -0.10
CA LEU A 47 2.93 -6.40 -0.51
C LEU A 47 3.29 -4.94 -0.25
N PHE A 48 3.94 -4.63 0.89
CA PHE A 48 4.38 -3.28 1.21
C PHE A 48 5.39 -2.75 0.19
N VAL A 49 6.43 -3.53 -0.11
CA VAL A 49 7.46 -3.12 -1.09
C VAL A 49 6.84 -2.97 -2.49
N ALA A 50 6.01 -3.91 -2.92
CA ALA A 50 5.34 -3.86 -4.21
C ALA A 50 4.41 -2.64 -4.33
N ALA A 51 3.61 -2.36 -3.30
CA ALA A 51 2.72 -1.20 -3.25
C ALA A 51 3.51 0.12 -3.30
N PHE A 52 4.58 0.24 -2.52
CA PHE A 52 5.41 1.44 -2.51
C PHE A 52 6.08 1.71 -3.86
N ILE A 53 6.58 0.67 -4.52
CA ILE A 53 7.13 0.79 -5.88
C ILE A 53 6.04 1.24 -6.85
N LEU A 54 4.87 0.61 -6.83
CA LEU A 54 3.75 0.95 -7.70
C LEU A 54 3.29 2.40 -7.52
N GLU A 55 3.14 2.87 -6.27
CA GLU A 55 2.83 4.26 -5.97
C GLU A 55 3.81 5.23 -6.64
N PHE A 56 5.11 4.93 -6.60
CA PHE A 56 6.13 5.73 -7.28
C PHE A 56 5.96 5.75 -8.81
N PHE A 57 5.60 4.61 -9.42
CA PHE A 57 5.40 4.52 -10.87
C PHE A 57 4.14 5.23 -11.36
N VAL A 58 3.06 5.19 -10.58
CA VAL A 58 1.78 5.84 -10.92
C VAL A 58 1.68 7.29 -10.43
N ASN A 59 2.66 7.77 -9.65
CA ASN A 59 2.68 9.14 -9.15
C ASN A 59 2.61 10.15 -10.30
N PRO A 60 1.57 11.01 -10.37
CA PRO A 60 1.42 11.97 -11.45
C PRO A 60 2.53 13.03 -11.47
N ALA A 61 3.16 13.33 -10.33
CA ALA A 61 4.30 14.24 -10.22
C ALA A 61 5.63 13.62 -10.70
N ARG A 62 5.64 12.36 -11.13
CA ARG A 62 6.78 11.72 -11.80
C ARG A 62 6.85 12.05 -13.30
N LYS A 63 5.73 12.41 -13.93
CA LYS A 63 5.67 12.86 -15.33
C LYS A 63 6.12 14.31 -15.44
#